data_AF-A0AAV1EWM8-F1
#
_entry.id   AF-A0AAV1EWM8-F1
#
_cell.length_a   1.000
_cell.length_b   1.000
_cell.length_c   1.000
_cell.angle_alpha   90.00
_cell.angle_beta   90.00
_cell.angle_gamma   90.00
#
_symmetry.space_group_name_H-M   'P 1'
#
loop_
_entity.id
_entity.type
_entity.pdbx_description
1 polymer ?
#
loop_
_entity_poly.entity_id
_entity_poly.type
_entity_poly.pdbx_seq_one_letter_code
_entity_poly.pdbx_strand_id
1 'polypeptide(L)'
;MERSRGLKNHSVEEKRLELESKMALLEAEEKVHDECHRQRMEEVRARIHKIEQENDSMSKRIAELKDPTRPTREALRDRPMELRAYGHLTLDEAIDKVHDKNLRLQKQINTLNAKKKTEKEKMKQDVSRPAAVRQKEKSRRSELEEKLEKKQLECEELRRVYAEEKRLTQQESTLTLENRMIEMEKKVQKKREDVEALKSGLSTAQHLKKQELAKLDKMQKHSKEQERLHEEKIDNLKKKLQELKDHNQELERQHLRSAQQKAEEDSKGPSPRTADEEEEIALRETCLKLMRVTGAARVTDLAKCFAAQKERLQRLEDEVKEKMKMPRQPMKEDLFYKLQDMKVIRVAEKVSSDKKTQVKVSKQLVQSVQREPKLETLYRLRLEGLADRLKHIKLPEDRAVEVSPDSEDYLSALKTECDLKMQILRQRFEGKDIDAIQKRMEESKERKTRG
;
A
#
# COMPACT_ATOMS: atom_id res chain seq x y z
N MET A 1 -72.11 18.84 -13.11
CA MET A 1 -71.25 18.49 -11.96
C MET A 1 -69.86 19.06 -12.20
N GLU A 2 -69.69 20.35 -11.94
CA GLU A 2 -68.43 21.08 -12.15
C GLU A 2 -67.68 21.15 -10.82
N ARG A 3 -66.52 20.50 -10.74
CA ARG A 3 -65.56 20.70 -9.65
C ARG A 3 -64.68 21.90 -9.99
N SER A 4 -65.17 23.11 -9.74
CA SER A 4 -64.36 24.33 -9.73
C SER A 4 -63.32 24.23 -8.62
N ARG A 5 -62.08 23.91 -9.00
CA ARG A 5 -60.92 23.94 -8.12
C ARG A 5 -60.59 25.40 -7.82
N GLY A 6 -60.78 25.79 -6.57
CA GLY A 6 -60.44 27.13 -6.08
C GLY A 6 -58.96 27.44 -6.32
N LEU A 7 -58.72 28.51 -7.06
CA LEU A 7 -57.42 29.18 -7.17
C LEU A 7 -57.11 29.79 -5.79
N LYS A 8 -56.36 29.05 -4.97
CA LYS A 8 -55.74 29.61 -3.77
C LYS A 8 -54.72 30.65 -4.23
N ASN A 9 -54.99 31.92 -3.96
CA ASN A 9 -54.02 33.00 -4.14
C ASN A 9 -52.87 32.77 -3.14
N HIS A 10 -51.85 32.01 -3.57
CA HIS A 10 -50.61 31.86 -2.81
C HIS A 10 -49.99 33.23 -2.62
N SER A 11 -49.57 33.51 -1.39
CA SER A 11 -48.88 34.76 -1.05
C SER A 11 -47.66 34.91 -1.95
N VAL A 12 -47.30 36.14 -2.32
CA VAL A 12 -46.12 36.42 -3.15
C VAL A 12 -44.86 35.79 -2.52
N GLU A 13 -44.79 35.75 -1.19
CA GLU A 13 -43.72 35.11 -0.42
C GLU A 13 -43.62 33.60 -0.66
N GLU A 14 -44.76 32.89 -0.73
CA GLU A 14 -44.80 31.43 -0.96
C GLU A 14 -44.31 31.08 -2.37
N LYS A 15 -44.72 31.88 -3.37
CA LYS A 15 -44.23 31.74 -4.75
C LYS A 15 -42.73 32.02 -4.86
N ARG A 16 -42.21 32.97 -4.07
CA ARG A 16 -40.77 33.27 -4.02
C ARG A 16 -39.99 32.08 -3.45
N LEU A 17 -40.41 31.53 -2.32
CA LEU A 17 -39.78 30.37 -1.70
C LEU A 17 -39.87 29.11 -2.60
N GLU A 18 -40.99 28.92 -3.29
CA GLU A 18 -41.14 27.82 -4.25
C GLU A 18 -40.15 27.96 -5.42
N LEU A 19 -39.99 29.16 -5.98
CA LEU A 19 -39.01 29.43 -7.04
C LEU A 19 -37.57 29.27 -6.56
N GLU A 20 -37.23 29.76 -5.37
CA GLU A 20 -35.91 29.58 -4.74
C GLU A 20 -35.59 28.08 -4.55
N SER A 21 -36.55 27.30 -4.06
CA SER A 21 -36.41 25.84 -3.92
C SER A 21 -36.21 25.14 -5.26
N LYS A 22 -36.95 25.56 -6.29
CA LYS A 22 -36.86 24.99 -7.64
C LYS A 22 -35.52 25.33 -8.31
N MET A 23 -35.01 26.54 -8.14
CA MET A 23 -33.66 26.92 -8.58
C MET A 23 -32.60 26.09 -7.88
N ALA A 24 -32.68 25.92 -6.55
CA ALA A 24 -31.73 25.09 -5.80
C ALA A 24 -31.74 23.62 -6.25
N LEU A 25 -32.91 23.08 -6.61
CA LEU A 25 -33.03 21.73 -7.15
C LEU A 25 -32.39 21.62 -8.55
N LEU A 26 -32.63 22.58 -9.43
CA LEU A 26 -32.00 22.63 -10.76
C LEU A 26 -30.47 22.74 -10.67
N GLU A 27 -29.94 23.57 -9.76
CA GLU A 27 -28.50 23.66 -9.51
C GLU A 27 -27.91 22.35 -8.98
N ALA A 28 -28.67 21.61 -8.16
CA ALA A 28 -28.26 20.30 -7.68
C ALA A 28 -28.26 19.25 -8.79
N GLU A 29 -29.28 19.27 -9.67
CA GLU A 29 -29.36 18.40 -10.85
C GLU A 29 -28.22 18.67 -11.84
N GLU A 30 -27.92 19.95 -12.12
CA GLU A 30 -26.79 20.36 -12.97
C GLU A 30 -25.46 19.86 -12.39
N LYS A 31 -25.24 20.03 -11.09
CA LYS A 31 -24.03 19.51 -10.42
C LYS A 31 -23.91 17.99 -10.51
N VAL A 32 -25.00 17.26 -10.34
CA VAL A 32 -25.02 15.79 -10.47
C VAL A 32 -24.76 15.37 -11.92
N HIS A 33 -25.35 16.07 -12.88
CA HIS A 33 -25.13 15.84 -14.31
C HIS A 33 -23.65 16.07 -14.67
N ASP A 34 -23.04 17.16 -14.22
CA ASP A 34 -21.64 17.48 -14.47
C ASP A 34 -20.68 16.49 -13.81
N GLU A 35 -20.98 16.05 -12.58
CA GLU A 35 -20.22 15.00 -11.90
C GLU A 35 -20.31 13.67 -12.66
N CYS A 36 -21.51 13.27 -13.10
CA CYS A 36 -21.72 12.06 -13.88
C CYS A 36 -20.99 12.13 -15.24
N HIS A 37 -21.06 13.27 -15.93
CA HIS A 37 -20.34 13.49 -17.17
C HIS A 37 -18.82 13.41 -16.96
N ARG A 38 -18.30 14.02 -15.88
CA ARG A 38 -16.86 13.97 -15.54
C ARG A 38 -16.40 12.54 -15.29
N GLN A 39 -17.13 11.76 -14.49
CA GLN A 39 -16.83 10.35 -14.22
C GLN A 39 -16.83 9.53 -15.51
N ARG A 40 -17.82 9.73 -16.39
CA ARG A 40 -17.87 9.05 -17.69
C ARG A 40 -16.69 9.42 -18.58
N MET A 41 -16.26 10.68 -18.59
CA MET A 41 -15.07 11.13 -19.33
C MET A 41 -13.78 10.53 -18.77
N GLU A 42 -13.66 10.39 -17.46
CA GLU A 42 -12.54 9.69 -16.81
C GLU A 42 -12.50 8.21 -17.19
N GLU A 43 -13.65 7.53 -17.21
CA GLU A 43 -13.73 6.13 -17.68
C GLU A 43 -13.33 5.99 -19.15
N VAL A 44 -13.78 6.90 -20.02
CA VAL A 44 -13.41 6.91 -21.44
C VAL A 44 -11.90 7.12 -21.59
N ARG A 45 -11.30 8.08 -20.86
CA ARG A 45 -9.85 8.30 -20.86
C ARG A 45 -9.08 7.06 -20.40
N ALA A 46 -9.54 6.40 -19.33
CA ALA A 46 -8.92 5.16 -18.84
C ALA A 46 -8.99 4.03 -19.88
N ARG A 47 -10.12 3.90 -20.59
CA ARG A 47 -10.27 2.92 -21.68
C ARG A 47 -9.36 3.22 -22.86
N ILE A 48 -9.23 4.48 -23.27
CA ILE A 48 -8.30 4.89 -24.35
C ILE A 48 -6.87 4.54 -23.97
N HIS A 49 -6.45 4.88 -22.74
CA HIS A 49 -5.10 4.58 -22.29
C HIS A 49 -4.81 3.07 -22.27
N LYS A 50 -5.79 2.25 -21.89
CA LYS A 50 -5.66 0.79 -21.96
C LYS A 50 -5.48 0.30 -23.40
N ILE A 51 -6.28 0.82 -24.34
CA ILE A 51 -6.17 0.46 -25.76
C ILE A 51 -4.81 0.87 -26.34
N GLU A 52 -4.30 2.05 -25.97
CA GLU A 52 -2.96 2.50 -26.37
C GLU A 52 -1.85 1.56 -25.88
N GLN A 53 -1.90 1.16 -24.61
CA GLN A 53 -0.96 0.18 -24.05
C GLN A 53 -1.04 -1.18 -24.77
N GLU A 54 -2.24 -1.65 -25.07
CA GLU A 54 -2.45 -2.89 -25.84
C GLU A 54 -1.88 -2.75 -27.25
N ASN A 55 -2.12 -1.62 -27.92
CA ASN A 55 -1.61 -1.37 -29.26
C ASN A 55 -0.08 -1.28 -29.32
N ASP A 56 0.55 -0.65 -28.31
CA ASP A 56 2.01 -0.63 -28.15
C ASP A 56 2.57 -2.04 -27.95
N SER A 57 1.91 -2.86 -27.12
CA SER A 57 2.33 -4.24 -26.88
C SER A 57 2.22 -5.10 -28.14
N MET A 58 1.14 -4.91 -28.92
CA MET A 58 0.89 -5.59 -30.19
C MET A 58 1.84 -5.12 -31.29
N SER A 59 2.28 -3.86 -31.24
CA SER A 59 3.31 -3.34 -32.15
C SER A 59 4.68 -3.95 -31.86
N LYS A 60 5.05 -4.10 -30.57
CA LYS A 60 6.31 -4.74 -30.13
C LYS A 60 6.37 -6.22 -30.52
N ARG A 61 5.44 -7.04 -29.99
CA ARG A 61 4.54 -7.83 -30.82
C ARG A 61 4.99 -8.26 -32.22
N ILE A 62 4.46 -7.51 -33.17
CA ILE A 62 4.65 -7.64 -34.60
C ILE A 62 6.11 -7.37 -34.98
N ALA A 63 6.79 -6.40 -34.36
CA ALA A 63 8.19 -6.11 -34.64
C ALA A 63 9.10 -7.31 -34.31
N GLU A 64 8.87 -7.98 -33.19
CA GLU A 64 9.57 -9.21 -32.79
C GLU A 64 9.28 -10.37 -33.75
N LEU A 65 8.02 -10.52 -34.21
CA LEU A 65 7.65 -11.55 -35.17
C LEU A 65 8.25 -11.30 -36.57
N LYS A 66 8.44 -10.03 -36.93
CA LYS A 66 9.07 -9.60 -38.20
C LYS A 66 10.60 -9.67 -38.16
N ASP A 67 11.22 -9.88 -37.00
CA ASP A 67 12.66 -10.06 -36.89
C ASP A 67 13.08 -11.33 -37.67
N PRO A 68 13.79 -11.19 -38.81
CA PRO A 68 14.17 -12.33 -39.63
C PRO A 68 15.20 -13.24 -38.94
N THR A 69 15.79 -12.79 -37.82
CA THR A 69 16.73 -13.57 -37.00
C THR A 69 16.03 -14.39 -35.91
N ARG A 70 14.73 -14.16 -35.67
CA ARG A 70 13.96 -14.86 -34.63
C ARG A 70 13.96 -16.38 -34.81
N PRO A 71 13.70 -16.96 -36.00
CA PRO A 71 13.77 -18.41 -36.20
C PRO A 71 15.15 -18.99 -35.83
N THR A 72 16.24 -18.30 -36.19
CA THR A 72 17.60 -18.69 -35.86
C THR A 72 17.84 -18.70 -34.35
N ARG A 73 17.40 -17.66 -33.63
CA ARG A 73 17.52 -17.58 -32.17
C ARG A 73 16.69 -18.64 -31.45
N GLU A 74 15.51 -18.94 -31.97
CA GLU A 74 14.61 -19.94 -31.41
C GLU A 74 15.16 -21.37 -31.61
N ALA A 75 15.68 -21.68 -32.80
CA ALA A 75 16.32 -22.97 -33.09
C ALA A 75 17.62 -23.23 -32.31
N LEU A 76 18.32 -22.16 -31.90
CA LEU A 76 19.60 -22.23 -31.18
C LEU A 76 19.47 -21.94 -29.68
N ARG A 77 18.25 -21.90 -29.12
CA ARG A 77 18.01 -21.55 -27.71
C ARG A 77 18.82 -22.42 -26.74
N ASP A 78 18.95 -23.71 -27.01
CA ASP A 78 19.66 -24.67 -26.16
C ASP A 78 21.16 -24.80 -26.50
N ARG A 79 21.66 -23.95 -27.42
CA ARG A 79 23.02 -23.99 -27.96
C ARG A 79 23.71 -22.63 -27.82
N PRO A 80 24.16 -22.25 -26.60
CA PRO A 80 24.57 -20.87 -26.29
C PRO A 80 25.87 -20.42 -26.98
N MET A 81 26.71 -21.35 -27.46
CA MET A 81 27.89 -21.01 -28.25
C MET A 81 27.50 -20.69 -29.69
N GLU A 82 26.64 -21.50 -30.28
CA GLU A 82 26.10 -21.34 -31.62
C GLU A 82 25.17 -20.12 -31.71
N LEU A 83 24.37 -19.88 -30.67
CA LEU A 83 23.53 -18.69 -30.57
C LEU A 83 24.36 -17.41 -30.57
N ARG A 84 25.52 -17.39 -29.90
CA ARG A 84 26.45 -16.24 -29.95
C ARG A 84 27.09 -16.08 -31.33
N ALA A 85 27.43 -17.18 -31.98
CA ALA A 85 28.08 -17.16 -33.29
C ALA A 85 27.13 -16.80 -34.45
N TYR A 86 25.86 -17.22 -34.38
CA TYR A 86 24.91 -17.17 -35.50
C TYR A 86 23.57 -16.50 -35.20
N GLY A 87 23.25 -16.17 -33.94
CA GLY A 87 21.94 -15.64 -33.54
C GLY A 87 21.60 -14.22 -34.04
N HIS A 88 22.54 -13.57 -34.71
CA HIS A 88 22.35 -12.28 -35.40
C HIS A 88 22.12 -12.45 -36.92
N LEU A 89 22.18 -13.68 -37.43
CA LEU A 89 22.01 -13.99 -38.84
C LEU A 89 20.60 -14.51 -39.10
N THR A 90 20.15 -14.31 -40.33
CA THR A 90 18.96 -15.02 -40.84
C THR A 90 19.24 -16.52 -40.89
N LEU A 91 18.18 -17.32 -40.97
CA LEU A 91 18.29 -18.77 -40.95
C LEU A 91 19.13 -19.28 -42.13
N ASP A 92 18.92 -18.73 -43.32
CA ASP A 92 19.63 -19.11 -44.54
C ASP A 92 21.13 -18.77 -44.45
N GLU A 93 21.47 -17.57 -43.98
CA GLU A 93 22.86 -17.17 -43.75
C GLU A 93 23.58 -18.05 -42.71
N ALA A 94 22.85 -18.48 -41.66
CA ALA A 94 23.38 -19.37 -40.66
C ALA A 94 23.64 -20.77 -41.24
N ILE A 95 22.73 -21.28 -42.06
CA ILE A 95 22.88 -22.56 -42.77
C ILE A 95 24.10 -22.52 -43.69
N ASP A 96 24.25 -21.46 -44.49
CA ASP A 96 25.38 -21.29 -45.41
C ASP A 96 26.72 -21.26 -44.67
N LYS A 97 26.82 -20.51 -43.56
CA LYS A 97 28.05 -20.48 -42.74
C LYS A 97 28.39 -21.84 -42.13
N VAL A 98 27.38 -22.60 -41.67
CA VAL A 98 27.60 -23.95 -41.15
C VAL A 98 28.02 -24.90 -42.27
N HIS A 99 27.41 -24.78 -43.46
CA HIS A 99 27.78 -25.56 -44.64
C HIS A 99 29.24 -25.30 -45.05
N ASP A 100 29.65 -24.04 -45.13
CA ASP A 100 31.04 -23.64 -45.42
C ASP A 100 32.03 -24.20 -44.42
N LYS A 101 31.68 -24.16 -43.12
CA LYS A 101 32.50 -24.74 -42.05
C LYS A 101 32.66 -26.25 -42.23
N ASN A 102 31.57 -26.96 -42.55
CA ASN A 102 31.60 -28.39 -42.82
C ASN A 102 32.47 -28.73 -44.04
N LEU A 103 32.37 -27.95 -45.13
CA LEU A 103 33.22 -28.12 -46.31
C LEU A 103 34.71 -27.96 -45.98
N ARG A 104 35.08 -26.97 -45.16
CA ARG A 104 36.46 -26.78 -44.70
C ARG A 104 36.96 -27.95 -43.86
N LEU A 105 36.15 -28.44 -42.92
CA LEU A 105 36.48 -29.60 -42.09
C LEU A 105 36.63 -30.86 -42.95
N GLN A 106 35.75 -31.07 -43.93
CA GLN A 106 35.84 -32.20 -44.85
C GLN A 106 37.15 -32.18 -45.65
N LYS A 107 37.54 -31.00 -46.16
CA LYS A 107 38.84 -30.82 -46.86
C LYS A 107 40.03 -31.15 -45.93
N GLN A 108 39.97 -30.74 -44.67
CA GLN A 108 41.02 -31.07 -43.69
C GLN A 108 41.10 -32.58 -43.42
N ILE A 109 39.96 -33.25 -43.23
CA ILE A 109 39.89 -34.71 -43.04
C ILE A 109 40.50 -35.45 -44.24
N ASN A 110 40.15 -35.05 -45.46
CA ASN A 110 40.69 -35.65 -46.68
C ASN A 110 42.22 -35.48 -46.77
N THR A 111 42.73 -34.30 -46.39
CA THR A 111 44.17 -34.02 -46.37
C THR A 111 44.90 -34.89 -45.34
N LEU A 112 44.34 -35.05 -44.14
CA LEU A 112 44.92 -35.90 -43.10
C LEU A 112 44.89 -37.38 -43.50
N ASN A 113 43.81 -37.85 -44.12
CA ASN A 113 43.71 -39.21 -44.63
C ASN A 113 44.74 -39.50 -45.72
N ALA A 114 45.00 -38.56 -46.63
CA ALA A 114 46.04 -38.68 -47.64
C ALA A 114 47.44 -38.80 -46.99
N LYS A 115 47.76 -37.94 -46.02
CA LYS A 115 49.03 -38.02 -45.27
C LYS A 115 49.19 -39.37 -44.57
N LYS A 116 48.15 -39.82 -43.86
CA LYS A 116 48.14 -41.13 -43.16
C LYS A 116 48.36 -42.30 -44.12
N LYS A 117 47.85 -42.22 -45.35
CA LYS A 117 48.09 -43.25 -46.37
C LYS A 117 49.56 -43.27 -46.82
N THR A 118 50.15 -42.10 -47.09
CA THR A 118 51.56 -42.00 -47.49
C THR A 118 52.54 -42.47 -46.41
N GLU A 119 52.25 -42.21 -45.13
CA GLU A 119 53.09 -42.70 -44.02
C GLU A 119 53.01 -44.22 -43.87
N LYS A 120 51.81 -44.80 -44.03
CA LYS A 120 51.64 -46.26 -44.03
C LYS A 120 52.40 -46.94 -45.17
N GLU A 121 52.53 -46.30 -46.32
CA GLU A 121 53.30 -46.83 -47.46
C GLU A 121 54.81 -46.71 -47.22
N LYS A 122 55.29 -45.61 -46.64
CA LYS A 122 56.71 -45.45 -46.23
C LYS A 122 57.14 -46.46 -45.18
N MET A 123 56.28 -46.74 -44.18
CA MET A 123 56.58 -47.75 -43.16
C MET A 123 56.64 -49.18 -43.72
N LYS A 124 56.02 -49.46 -44.87
CA LYS A 124 56.13 -50.77 -45.55
C LYS A 124 57.45 -50.92 -46.33
N GLN A 125 58.15 -49.83 -46.61
CA GLN A 125 59.37 -49.82 -47.44
C GLN A 125 60.66 -49.96 -46.60
N ASP A 126 60.61 -49.73 -45.29
CA ASP A 126 61.75 -49.76 -44.36
C ASP A 126 61.98 -51.13 -43.68
N VAL A 127 61.71 -52.24 -44.37
CA VAL A 127 61.96 -53.62 -43.85
C VAL A 127 63.18 -54.24 -44.55
N SER A 128 64.35 -53.61 -44.38
CA SER A 128 65.63 -54.33 -44.54
C SER A 128 66.71 -53.68 -43.68
N ARG A 129 66.82 -54.14 -42.43
CA ARG A 129 67.90 -53.77 -41.52
C ARG A 129 68.56 -55.00 -40.89
N PRO A 130 69.91 -55.02 -40.81
CA PRO A 130 70.70 -56.18 -40.40
C PRO A 130 70.56 -56.54 -38.91
N ALA A 131 70.82 -57.82 -38.61
CA ALA A 131 70.46 -58.51 -37.36
C ALA A 131 71.04 -57.91 -36.07
N ALA A 132 72.16 -57.18 -36.12
CA ALA A 132 72.75 -56.53 -34.94
C ALA A 132 71.93 -55.31 -34.44
N VAL A 133 71.18 -54.66 -35.34
CA VAL A 133 70.27 -53.55 -34.97
C VAL A 133 69.00 -54.09 -34.31
N ARG A 134 68.58 -55.32 -34.64
CA ARG A 134 67.35 -55.96 -34.13
C ARG A 134 67.39 -56.24 -32.62
N GLN A 135 68.55 -56.45 -32.02
CA GLN A 135 68.63 -56.72 -30.57
C GLN A 135 68.56 -55.43 -29.74
N LYS A 136 69.26 -54.36 -30.14
CA LYS A 136 69.09 -53.02 -29.53
C LYS A 136 67.68 -52.46 -29.79
N GLU A 137 67.11 -52.71 -30.97
CA GLU A 137 65.73 -52.33 -31.26
C GLU A 137 64.71 -53.14 -30.44
N LYS A 138 64.96 -54.42 -30.14
CA LYS A 138 64.08 -55.21 -29.26
C LYS A 138 64.06 -54.66 -27.83
N SER A 139 65.21 -54.37 -27.23
CA SER A 139 65.26 -53.75 -25.90
C SER A 139 64.59 -52.37 -25.89
N ARG A 140 64.88 -51.55 -26.91
CA ARG A 140 64.23 -50.25 -27.07
C ARG A 140 62.72 -50.34 -27.31
N ARG A 141 62.24 -51.36 -28.03
CA ARG A 141 60.80 -51.63 -28.22
C ARG A 141 60.14 -52.00 -26.90
N SER A 142 60.75 -52.89 -26.13
CA SER A 142 60.24 -53.28 -24.80
C SER A 142 60.10 -52.07 -23.87
N GLU A 143 61.11 -51.19 -23.80
CA GLU A 143 61.03 -49.97 -22.98
C GLU A 143 59.97 -48.98 -23.49
N LEU A 144 59.77 -48.88 -24.80
CA LEU A 144 58.74 -48.03 -25.40
C LEU A 144 57.33 -48.60 -25.18
N GLU A 145 57.18 -49.92 -25.19
CA GLU A 145 55.93 -50.61 -24.87
C GLU A 145 55.54 -50.40 -23.40
N GLU A 146 56.47 -50.53 -22.46
CA GLU A 146 56.23 -50.24 -21.04
C GLU A 146 55.86 -48.76 -20.81
N LYS A 147 56.58 -47.83 -21.46
CA LYS A 147 56.26 -46.39 -21.39
C LYS A 147 54.90 -46.09 -22.01
N LEU A 148 54.52 -46.78 -23.09
CA LEU A 148 53.22 -46.63 -23.74
C LEU A 148 52.10 -47.15 -22.84
N GLU A 149 52.26 -48.34 -22.25
CA GLU A 149 51.31 -48.93 -21.32
C GLU A 149 51.11 -48.02 -20.09
N LYS A 150 52.21 -47.52 -19.50
CA LYS A 150 52.16 -46.55 -18.41
C LYS A 150 51.39 -45.28 -18.79
N LYS A 151 51.61 -44.75 -20.00
CA LYS A 151 50.89 -43.56 -20.49
C LYS A 151 49.44 -43.84 -20.84
N GLN A 152 49.11 -45.06 -21.27
CA GLN A 152 47.73 -45.49 -21.49
C GLN A 152 46.96 -45.59 -20.17
N LEU A 153 47.56 -46.19 -19.14
CA LEU A 153 46.99 -46.23 -17.78
C LEU A 153 46.78 -44.81 -17.23
N GLU A 154 47.77 -43.92 -17.34
CA GLU A 154 47.64 -42.51 -16.94
C GLU A 154 46.51 -41.80 -17.71
N CYS A 155 46.35 -42.07 -19.00
CA CYS A 155 45.25 -41.54 -19.81
C CYS A 155 43.88 -42.10 -19.39
N GLU A 156 43.80 -43.37 -19.03
CA GLU A 156 42.56 -43.99 -18.53
C GLU A 156 42.16 -43.44 -17.17
N GLU A 157 43.13 -43.24 -16.25
CA GLU A 157 42.91 -42.57 -14.98
C GLU A 157 42.41 -41.13 -15.17
N LEU A 158 43.06 -40.35 -16.05
CA LEU A 158 42.62 -38.98 -16.36
C LEU A 158 41.21 -38.95 -16.96
N ARG A 159 40.86 -39.91 -17.84
CA ARG A 159 39.49 -40.03 -18.37
C ARG A 159 38.48 -40.34 -17.27
N ARG A 160 38.86 -41.19 -16.32
CA ARG A 160 38.00 -41.57 -15.18
C ARG A 160 37.76 -40.37 -14.25
N VAL A 161 38.81 -39.63 -13.90
CA VAL A 161 38.72 -38.39 -13.11
C VAL A 161 37.85 -37.35 -13.81
N TYR A 162 38.08 -37.11 -15.11
CA TYR A 162 37.27 -36.15 -15.88
C TYR A 162 35.78 -36.53 -15.94
N ALA A 163 35.47 -37.83 -16.10
CA ALA A 163 34.09 -38.31 -16.08
C ALA A 163 33.42 -38.09 -14.72
N GLU A 164 34.17 -38.28 -13.63
CA GLU A 164 33.68 -38.09 -12.27
C GLU A 164 33.47 -36.61 -11.93
N GLU A 165 34.41 -35.73 -12.28
CA GLU A 165 34.25 -34.28 -12.17
C GLU A 165 33.02 -33.79 -12.93
N LYS A 166 32.86 -34.23 -14.20
CA LYS A 166 31.69 -33.87 -15.00
C LYS A 166 30.38 -34.30 -14.34
N ARG A 167 30.34 -35.51 -13.75
CA ARG A 167 29.17 -36.01 -13.02
C ARG A 167 28.87 -35.15 -11.79
N LEU A 168 29.88 -34.78 -11.02
CA LEU A 168 29.75 -33.92 -9.84
C LEU A 168 29.25 -32.52 -10.22
N THR A 169 29.83 -31.89 -11.25
CA THR A 169 29.37 -30.57 -11.72
C THR A 169 27.92 -30.61 -12.18
N GLN A 170 27.50 -31.66 -12.90
CA GLN A 170 26.10 -31.84 -13.30
C GLN A 170 25.17 -31.99 -12.08
N GLN A 171 25.57 -32.78 -11.08
CA GLN A 171 24.82 -32.96 -9.85
C GLN A 171 24.68 -31.66 -9.04
N GLU A 172 25.77 -30.89 -8.87
CA GLU A 172 25.75 -29.59 -8.18
C GLU A 172 24.88 -28.57 -8.90
N SER A 173 24.96 -28.51 -10.23
CA SER A 173 24.11 -27.60 -11.02
C SER A 173 22.62 -27.96 -10.88
N THR A 174 22.29 -29.24 -10.82
CA THR A 174 20.91 -29.73 -10.65
C THR A 174 20.37 -29.36 -9.27
N LEU A 175 21.14 -29.60 -8.21
CA LEU A 175 20.79 -29.20 -6.84
C LEU A 175 20.63 -27.69 -6.69
N THR A 176 21.48 -26.91 -7.37
CA THR A 176 21.37 -25.44 -7.36
C THR A 176 20.09 -24.95 -8.04
N LEU A 177 19.71 -25.57 -9.18
CA LEU A 177 18.46 -25.26 -9.87
C LEU A 177 17.24 -25.67 -9.05
N GLU A 178 17.26 -26.84 -8.41
CA GLU A 178 16.19 -27.32 -7.54
C GLU A 178 15.98 -26.40 -6.33
N ASN A 179 17.05 -25.99 -5.66
CA ASN A 179 16.98 -25.02 -4.57
C ASN A 179 16.38 -23.68 -5.02
N ARG A 180 16.75 -23.19 -6.22
CA ARG A 180 16.19 -21.97 -6.79
C ARG A 180 14.71 -22.12 -7.13
N MET A 181 14.29 -23.29 -7.61
CA MET A 181 12.87 -23.60 -7.84
C MET A 181 12.08 -23.55 -6.52
N ILE A 182 12.57 -24.22 -5.48
CA ILE A 182 11.92 -24.23 -4.15
C ILE A 182 11.78 -22.81 -3.60
N GLU A 183 12.81 -21.96 -3.75
CA GLU A 183 12.74 -20.56 -3.31
C GLU A 183 11.68 -19.76 -4.08
N MET A 184 11.58 -19.97 -5.40
CA MET A 184 10.58 -19.32 -6.24
C MET A 184 9.16 -19.81 -5.91
N GLU A 185 8.97 -21.09 -5.67
CA GLU A 185 7.68 -21.67 -5.24
C GLU A 185 7.24 -21.09 -3.90
N LYS A 186 8.16 -20.96 -2.93
CA LYS A 186 7.89 -20.30 -1.64
C LYS A 186 7.46 -18.84 -1.83
N LYS A 187 8.12 -18.09 -2.73
CA LYS A 187 7.74 -16.70 -3.05
C LYS A 187 6.35 -16.63 -3.69
N VAL A 188 6.05 -17.52 -4.64
CA VAL A 188 4.72 -17.59 -5.27
C VAL A 188 3.64 -17.92 -4.23
N GLN A 189 3.90 -18.88 -3.34
CA GLN A 189 2.96 -19.27 -2.29
C GLN A 189 2.69 -18.11 -1.34
N LYS A 190 3.73 -17.40 -0.88
CA LYS A 190 3.56 -16.20 -0.05
C LYS A 190 2.72 -15.12 -0.75
N LYS A 191 2.94 -14.90 -2.05
CA LYS A 191 2.14 -13.94 -2.83
C LYS A 191 0.67 -14.36 -2.96
N ARG A 192 0.39 -15.67 -3.07
CA ARG A 192 -1.00 -16.17 -3.05
C ARG A 192 -1.68 -15.92 -1.71
N GLU A 193 -0.96 -16.16 -0.61
CA GLU A 193 -1.46 -15.86 0.75
C GLU A 193 -1.74 -14.37 0.95
N ASP A 194 -0.84 -13.49 0.48
CA ASP A 194 -1.02 -12.04 0.52
C ASP A 194 -2.30 -11.60 -0.26
N VAL A 195 -2.53 -12.19 -1.44
CA VAL A 195 -3.73 -11.89 -2.25
C VAL A 195 -5.01 -12.33 -1.54
N GLU A 196 -5.01 -13.50 -0.90
CA GLU A 196 -6.18 -13.99 -0.17
C GLU A 196 -6.47 -13.16 1.09
N ALA A 197 -5.41 -12.71 1.79
CA ALA A 197 -5.53 -11.77 2.90
C ALA A 197 -6.12 -10.42 2.44
N LEU A 198 -5.70 -9.91 1.27
CA LEU A 198 -6.26 -8.67 0.72
C LEU A 198 -7.72 -8.82 0.30
N LYS A 199 -8.10 -9.95 -0.30
CA LYS A 199 -9.50 -10.24 -0.66
C LYS A 199 -10.39 -10.31 0.57
N SER A 200 -9.97 -11.01 1.62
CA SER A 200 -10.73 -11.10 2.88
C SER A 200 -10.83 -9.73 3.57
N GLY A 201 -9.76 -8.94 3.55
CA GLY A 201 -9.76 -7.55 4.05
C GLY A 201 -10.73 -6.64 3.26
N LEU A 202 -10.75 -6.76 1.93
CA LEU A 202 -11.67 -6.00 1.07
C LEU A 202 -13.14 -6.36 1.35
N SER A 203 -13.45 -7.65 1.46
CA SER A 203 -14.80 -8.11 1.80
C SER A 203 -15.26 -7.55 3.15
N THR A 204 -14.38 -7.62 4.17
CA THR A 204 -14.64 -7.05 5.50
C THR A 204 -14.90 -5.54 5.42
N ALA A 205 -14.07 -4.79 4.69
CA ALA A 205 -14.25 -3.35 4.52
C ALA A 205 -15.56 -3.00 3.79
N GLN A 206 -15.97 -3.79 2.80
CA GLN A 206 -17.25 -3.62 2.10
C GLN A 206 -18.43 -3.87 3.05
N HIS A 207 -18.37 -4.90 3.90
CA HIS A 207 -19.39 -5.15 4.91
C HIS A 207 -19.49 -4.00 5.92
N LEU A 208 -18.36 -3.50 6.42
CA LEU A 208 -18.33 -2.33 7.32
C LEU A 208 -18.90 -1.09 6.64
N LYS A 209 -18.54 -0.81 5.37
CA LYS A 209 -19.12 0.31 4.61
C LYS A 209 -20.64 0.20 4.50
N LYS A 210 -21.17 -0.99 4.18
CA LYS A 210 -22.63 -1.23 4.13
C LYS A 210 -23.29 -1.00 5.49
N GLN A 211 -22.66 -1.45 6.57
CA GLN A 211 -23.16 -1.28 7.93
C GLN A 211 -23.21 0.19 8.33
N GLU A 212 -22.15 0.97 8.07
CA GLU A 212 -22.10 2.40 8.38
C GLU A 212 -23.08 3.21 7.53
N LEU A 213 -23.25 2.88 6.25
CA LEU A 213 -24.29 3.49 5.41
C LEU A 213 -25.70 3.22 5.95
N ALA A 214 -25.96 2.00 6.41
CA ALA A 214 -27.25 1.67 7.02
C ALA A 214 -27.49 2.40 8.34
N LYS A 215 -26.45 2.61 9.16
CA LYS A 215 -26.54 3.43 10.39
C LYS A 215 -26.81 4.90 10.04
N LEU A 216 -26.13 5.44 9.03
CA LEU A 216 -26.32 6.82 8.59
C LEU A 216 -27.75 7.06 8.08
N ASP A 217 -28.30 6.16 7.27
CA ASP A 217 -29.69 6.24 6.79
C ASP A 217 -30.69 6.23 7.96
N LYS A 218 -30.48 5.36 8.96
CA LYS A 218 -31.31 5.35 10.18
C LYS A 218 -31.23 6.67 10.95
N MET A 219 -30.04 7.23 11.12
CA MET A 219 -29.87 8.52 11.79
C MET A 219 -30.52 9.66 11.03
N GLN A 220 -30.40 9.68 9.69
CA GLN A 220 -31.07 10.69 8.86
C GLN A 220 -32.60 10.59 8.96
N LYS A 221 -33.16 9.39 8.90
CA LYS A 221 -34.60 9.18 9.10
C LYS A 221 -35.06 9.66 10.48
N HIS A 222 -34.29 9.37 11.53
CA HIS A 222 -34.60 9.86 12.87
C HIS A 222 -34.55 11.39 12.96
N SER A 223 -33.54 12.04 12.35
CA SER A 223 -33.44 13.50 12.31
C SER A 223 -34.64 14.13 11.61
N LYS A 224 -35.03 13.60 10.45
CA LYS A 224 -36.20 14.08 9.69
C LYS A 224 -37.49 13.93 10.49
N GLU A 225 -37.66 12.83 11.22
CA GLU A 225 -38.84 12.66 12.08
C GLU A 225 -38.84 13.66 13.25
N GLN A 226 -37.68 13.93 13.87
CA GLN A 226 -37.58 14.97 14.89
C GLN A 226 -37.90 16.36 14.32
N GLU A 227 -37.38 16.70 13.15
CA GLU A 227 -37.70 17.95 12.45
C GLU A 227 -39.21 18.08 12.21
N ARG A 228 -39.85 17.02 11.71
CA ARG A 228 -41.31 16.96 11.50
C ARG A 228 -42.08 17.21 12.79
N LEU A 229 -41.69 16.56 13.90
CA LEU A 229 -42.32 16.74 15.20
C LEU A 229 -42.11 18.15 15.78
N HIS A 230 -40.94 18.75 15.53
CA HIS A 230 -40.68 20.14 15.92
C HIS A 230 -41.50 21.12 15.11
N GLU A 231 -41.65 20.89 13.81
CA GLU A 231 -42.47 21.72 12.92
C GLU A 231 -43.95 21.66 13.29
N GLU A 232 -44.49 20.47 13.57
CA GLU A 232 -45.85 20.31 14.10
C GLU A 232 -46.07 21.07 15.43
N LYS A 233 -45.08 21.04 16.33
CA LYS A 233 -45.14 21.81 17.59
C LYS A 233 -45.15 23.32 17.33
N ILE A 234 -44.32 23.79 16.40
CA ILE A 234 -44.26 25.21 16.02
C ILE A 234 -45.62 25.64 15.43
N ASP A 235 -46.21 24.86 14.55
CA ASP A 235 -47.50 25.17 13.94
C ASP A 235 -48.65 25.18 14.96
N ASN A 236 -48.63 24.25 15.92
CA ASN A 236 -49.60 24.26 17.02
C ASN A 236 -49.45 25.50 17.91
N LEU A 237 -48.22 25.95 18.18
CA LEU A 237 -47.98 27.20 18.93
C LEU A 237 -48.44 28.43 18.14
N LYS A 238 -48.19 28.47 16.83
CA LYS A 238 -48.69 29.55 15.95
C LYS A 238 -50.22 29.61 15.95
N LYS A 239 -50.91 28.47 15.88
CA LYS A 239 -52.38 28.40 15.96
C LYS A 239 -52.90 28.96 17.29
N LYS A 240 -52.34 28.53 18.42
CA LYS A 240 -52.71 29.06 19.74
C LYS A 240 -52.47 30.57 19.86
N LEU A 241 -51.38 31.07 19.28
CA LEU A 241 -51.09 32.50 19.24
C LEU A 241 -52.11 33.26 18.39
N GLN A 242 -52.53 32.69 17.26
CA GLN A 242 -53.57 33.27 16.41
C GLN A 242 -54.93 33.28 17.11
N GLU A 243 -55.33 32.18 17.75
CA GLU A 243 -56.58 32.10 18.53
C GLU A 243 -56.61 33.15 19.65
N LEU A 244 -55.47 33.37 20.35
CA LEU A 244 -55.35 34.42 21.36
C LEU A 244 -55.47 35.82 20.75
N LYS A 245 -54.89 36.06 19.57
CA LYS A 245 -55.03 37.34 18.86
C LYS A 245 -56.49 37.58 18.46
N ASP A 246 -57.16 36.58 17.91
CA ASP A 246 -58.55 36.67 17.47
C ASP A 246 -59.49 36.92 18.67
N HIS A 247 -59.25 36.24 19.80
CA HIS A 247 -59.97 36.48 21.04
C HIS A 247 -59.75 37.91 21.58
N ASN A 248 -58.51 38.40 21.55
CA ASN A 248 -58.19 39.74 22.01
C ASN A 248 -58.83 40.82 21.10
N GLN A 249 -58.85 40.61 19.78
CA GLN A 249 -59.56 41.48 18.84
C GLN A 249 -61.07 41.47 19.09
N GLU A 250 -61.66 40.33 19.43
CA GLU A 250 -63.09 40.27 19.75
C GLU A 250 -63.41 41.02 21.05
N LEU A 251 -62.57 40.89 22.08
CA LEU A 251 -62.66 41.68 23.31
C LEU A 251 -62.53 43.18 23.03
N GLU A 252 -61.59 43.59 22.17
CA GLU A 252 -61.47 44.99 21.74
C GLU A 252 -62.74 45.48 21.03
N ARG A 253 -63.30 44.69 20.09
CA ARG A 253 -64.57 45.04 19.42
C ARG A 253 -65.74 45.12 20.39
N GLN A 254 -65.78 44.25 21.40
CA GLN A 254 -66.82 44.26 22.43
C GLN A 254 -66.67 45.49 23.33
N HIS A 255 -65.45 45.87 23.69
CA HIS A 255 -65.15 47.11 24.40
C HIS A 255 -65.55 48.36 23.60
N LEU A 256 -65.25 48.40 22.29
CA LEU A 256 -65.68 49.50 21.43
C LEU A 256 -67.21 49.62 21.35
N ARG A 257 -67.93 48.49 21.23
CA ARG A 257 -69.40 48.46 21.23
C ARG A 257 -69.99 48.97 22.55
N SER A 258 -69.44 48.52 23.69
CA SER A 258 -69.88 48.98 25.01
C SER A 258 -69.52 50.45 25.27
N ALA A 259 -68.40 50.95 24.74
CA ALA A 259 -68.00 52.36 24.84
C ALA A 259 -68.92 53.26 24.00
N GLN A 260 -69.34 52.82 22.82
CA GLN A 260 -70.31 53.54 21.99
C GLN A 260 -71.70 53.60 22.63
N GLN A 261 -72.17 52.50 23.25
CA GLN A 261 -73.44 52.50 23.99
C GLN A 261 -73.41 53.43 25.21
N LYS A 262 -72.27 53.53 25.90
CA LYS A 262 -72.10 54.45 27.04
C LYS A 262 -72.02 55.92 26.59
N ALA A 263 -71.49 56.19 25.40
CA ALA A 263 -71.47 57.52 24.80
C ALA A 263 -72.85 58.00 24.29
N GLU A 264 -73.78 57.09 24.00
CA GLU A 264 -75.16 57.44 23.65
C GLU A 264 -76.06 57.68 24.88
N GLU A 265 -75.70 57.15 26.05
CA GLU A 265 -76.44 57.38 27.31
C GLU A 265 -76.00 58.66 28.06
N ASP A 266 -74.80 59.19 27.78
CA ASP A 266 -74.30 60.45 28.36
C ASP A 266 -74.72 61.68 27.54
N SER A 267 -76.04 61.83 27.32
CA SER A 267 -76.68 63.07 26.85
C SER A 267 -77.60 63.62 27.95
N LYS A 268 -76.98 64.15 29.02
CA LYS A 268 -77.50 65.23 29.91
C LYS A 268 -76.42 65.54 30.97
N GLY A 269 -75.78 66.72 30.87
CA GLY A 269 -74.84 67.23 31.90
C GLY A 269 -75.56 67.76 33.15
N PRO A 270 -74.92 68.55 34.04
CA PRO A 270 -73.50 68.98 34.11
C PRO A 270 -72.89 68.87 35.55
N SER A 271 -71.57 69.05 35.70
CA SER A 271 -70.98 69.72 36.89
C SER A 271 -69.48 69.97 36.69
N PRO A 272 -68.91 71.14 37.08
CA PRO A 272 -67.49 71.39 36.96
C PRO A 272 -66.75 70.65 38.07
N ARG A 273 -66.01 69.61 37.72
CA ARG A 273 -65.02 68.99 38.61
C ARG A 273 -63.63 69.41 38.14
N THR A 274 -62.78 69.75 39.09
CA THR A 274 -61.40 70.14 38.82
C THR A 274 -60.62 68.95 38.28
N ALA A 275 -59.71 69.19 37.33
CA ALA A 275 -59.01 68.15 36.57
C ALA A 275 -58.35 67.05 37.44
N ASP A 276 -57.90 67.40 38.65
CA ASP A 276 -57.33 66.44 39.62
C ASP A 276 -58.35 65.41 40.14
N GLU A 277 -59.61 65.79 40.31
CA GLU A 277 -60.67 64.86 40.77
C GLU A 277 -61.11 63.93 39.64
N GLU A 278 -61.14 64.42 38.39
CA GLU A 278 -61.43 63.58 37.22
C GLU A 278 -60.31 62.57 36.96
N GLU A 279 -59.05 62.97 37.15
CA GLU A 279 -57.90 62.07 37.02
C GLU A 279 -57.89 61.01 38.14
N GLU A 280 -58.19 61.39 39.39
CA GLU A 280 -58.30 60.44 40.51
C GLU A 280 -59.47 59.45 40.31
N ILE A 281 -60.62 59.93 39.82
CA ILE A 281 -61.76 59.08 39.49
C ILE A 281 -61.42 58.14 38.32
N ALA A 282 -60.77 58.63 37.27
CA ALA A 282 -60.33 57.81 36.14
C ALA A 282 -59.29 56.77 36.57
N LEU A 283 -58.37 57.12 37.47
CA LEU A 283 -57.37 56.20 38.02
C LEU A 283 -58.04 55.12 38.90
N ARG A 284 -59.05 55.49 39.69
CA ARG A 284 -59.86 54.54 40.47
C ARG A 284 -60.66 53.59 39.58
N GLU A 285 -61.30 54.11 38.55
CA GLU A 285 -62.07 53.32 37.60
C GLU A 285 -61.19 52.35 36.80
N THR A 286 -60.00 52.78 36.38
CA THR A 286 -59.04 51.92 35.69
C THR A 286 -58.48 50.84 36.63
N CYS A 287 -58.18 51.17 37.89
CA CYS A 287 -57.79 50.19 38.90
C CYS A 287 -58.88 49.14 39.15
N LEU A 288 -60.15 49.55 39.25
CA LEU A 288 -61.28 48.64 39.42
C LEU A 288 -61.51 47.76 38.18
N LYS A 289 -61.38 48.31 36.97
CA LYS A 289 -61.42 47.54 35.72
C LYS A 289 -60.31 46.50 35.67
N LEU A 290 -59.08 46.90 36.01
CA LEU A 290 -57.93 45.99 36.08
C LEU A 290 -58.15 44.88 37.10
N MET A 291 -58.62 45.22 38.31
CA MET A 291 -58.95 44.24 39.35
C MET A 291 -60.00 43.22 38.91
N ARG A 292 -61.04 43.66 38.16
CA ARG A 292 -62.04 42.74 37.59
C ARG A 292 -61.46 41.81 36.54
N VAL A 293 -60.58 42.30 35.67
CA VAL A 293 -59.97 41.50 34.59
C VAL A 293 -58.94 40.51 35.14
N THR A 294 -58.15 40.90 36.14
CA THR A 294 -57.15 40.02 36.76
C THR A 294 -57.71 39.15 37.89
N GLY A 295 -58.97 39.35 38.28
CA GLY A 295 -59.61 38.64 39.40
C GLY A 295 -59.05 39.00 40.78
N ALA A 296 -58.36 40.14 40.90
CA ALA A 296 -57.72 40.56 42.15
C ALA A 296 -58.76 41.22 43.09
N ALA A 297 -58.87 40.71 44.32
CA ALA A 297 -59.84 41.21 45.29
C ALA A 297 -59.45 42.56 45.91
N ARG A 298 -58.15 42.90 45.94
CA ARG A 298 -57.62 44.17 46.46
C ARG A 298 -56.54 44.75 45.52
N VAL A 299 -56.37 46.06 45.53
CA VAL A 299 -55.34 46.77 44.73
C VAL A 299 -53.92 46.27 45.06
N THR A 300 -53.66 45.90 46.31
CA THR A 300 -52.39 45.29 46.72
C THR A 300 -52.15 43.93 46.06
N ASP A 301 -53.21 43.18 45.74
CA ASP A 301 -53.11 41.89 45.08
C ASP A 301 -52.89 42.07 43.58
N LEU A 302 -53.43 43.14 42.98
CA LEU A 302 -53.13 43.55 41.61
C LEU A 302 -51.63 43.85 41.44
N ALA A 303 -51.03 44.57 42.38
CA ALA A 303 -49.58 44.83 42.38
C ALA A 303 -48.76 43.52 42.48
N LYS A 304 -49.20 42.55 43.31
CA LYS A 304 -48.57 41.22 43.39
C LYS A 304 -48.74 40.42 42.10
N CYS A 305 -49.88 40.50 41.43
CA CYS A 305 -50.10 39.87 40.13
C CYS A 305 -49.15 40.42 39.06
N PHE A 306 -48.97 41.74 39.01
CA PHE A 306 -48.02 42.37 38.08
C PHE A 306 -46.56 42.02 38.42
N ALA A 307 -46.19 41.96 39.70
CA ALA A 307 -44.87 41.49 40.13
C ALA A 307 -44.63 40.03 39.70
N ALA A 308 -45.60 39.14 39.93
CA ALA A 308 -45.52 37.74 39.52
C ALA A 308 -45.47 37.56 37.99
N GLN A 309 -46.20 38.39 37.24
CA GLN A 309 -46.18 38.39 35.78
C GLN A 309 -44.82 38.86 35.24
N LYS A 310 -44.25 39.91 35.85
CA LYS A 310 -42.91 40.41 35.53
C LYS A 310 -41.84 39.34 35.80
N GLU A 311 -41.90 38.66 36.96
CA GLU A 311 -41.00 37.54 37.27
C GLU A 311 -41.16 36.38 36.27
N ARG A 312 -42.39 36.04 35.88
CA ARG A 312 -42.64 34.98 34.89
C ARG A 312 -42.06 35.32 33.52
N LEU A 313 -42.21 36.57 33.08
CA LEU A 313 -41.63 37.04 31.81
C LEU A 313 -40.10 37.00 31.87
N GLN A 314 -39.51 37.41 33.00
CA GLN A 314 -38.07 37.37 33.20
C GLN A 314 -37.52 35.93 33.19
N ARG A 315 -38.21 34.99 33.85
CA ARG A 315 -37.86 33.55 33.80
C ARG A 315 -37.95 32.98 32.38
N LEU A 316 -38.95 33.37 31.59
CA LEU A 316 -39.07 32.94 30.19
C LEU A 316 -37.96 33.52 29.30
N GLU A 317 -37.60 34.78 29.51
CA GLU A 317 -36.44 35.39 28.83
C GLU A 317 -35.13 34.66 29.17
N ASP A 318 -34.94 34.34 30.44
CA ASP A 318 -33.75 33.61 30.90
C ASP A 318 -33.74 32.17 30.37
N GLU A 319 -34.89 31.48 30.29
CA GLU A 319 -35.00 30.15 29.70
C GLU A 319 -34.76 30.16 28.18
N VAL A 320 -35.18 31.21 27.48
CA VAL A 320 -34.87 31.39 26.04
C VAL A 320 -33.38 31.68 25.84
N LYS A 321 -32.79 32.54 26.68
CA LYS A 321 -31.34 32.81 26.66
C LYS A 321 -30.54 31.55 27.01
N GLU A 322 -31.00 30.73 27.95
CA GLU A 322 -30.37 29.46 28.32
C GLU A 322 -30.48 28.44 27.19
N LYS A 323 -31.65 28.31 26.55
CA LYS A 323 -31.84 27.41 25.39
C LYS A 323 -31.09 27.86 24.14
N MET A 324 -30.88 29.16 23.96
CA MET A 324 -29.97 29.70 22.92
C MET A 324 -28.49 29.53 23.29
N LYS A 325 -28.14 29.51 24.59
CA LYS A 325 -26.79 29.24 25.10
C LYS A 325 -26.47 27.75 25.24
N MET A 326 -27.46 26.87 25.25
CA MET A 326 -27.28 25.41 25.19
C MET A 326 -26.50 25.10 23.91
N PRO A 327 -25.20 24.80 24.04
CA PRO A 327 -24.33 24.89 22.89
C PRO A 327 -24.49 23.66 22.04
N ARG A 328 -24.38 23.80 20.72
CA ARG A 328 -24.04 22.69 19.80
C ARG A 328 -22.62 22.11 20.06
N GLN A 329 -21.99 22.43 21.20
CA GLN A 329 -20.64 22.02 21.59
C GLN A 329 -20.52 20.57 22.08
N PRO A 330 -21.41 19.97 22.90
CA PRO A 330 -21.18 18.62 23.39
C PRO A 330 -21.24 17.60 22.25
N MET A 331 -22.01 17.88 21.20
CA MET A 331 -22.06 17.04 20.00
C MET A 331 -20.79 17.19 19.12
N LYS A 332 -20.16 18.36 19.10
CA LYS A 332 -18.88 18.58 18.39
C LYS A 332 -17.71 17.97 19.16
N GLU A 333 -17.68 18.10 20.47
CA GLU A 333 -16.66 17.51 21.34
C GLU A 333 -16.77 15.98 21.36
N ASP A 334 -17.98 15.43 21.47
CA ASP A 334 -18.21 13.98 21.43
C ASP A 334 -17.87 13.38 20.04
N LEU A 335 -18.15 14.11 18.94
CA LEU A 335 -17.65 13.73 17.61
C LEU A 335 -16.13 13.83 17.51
N PHE A 336 -15.51 14.85 18.12
CA PHE A 336 -14.07 15.04 18.11
C PHE A 336 -13.34 13.93 18.87
N TYR A 337 -13.82 13.55 20.06
CA TYR A 337 -13.32 12.42 20.84
C TYR A 337 -13.50 11.10 20.08
N LYS A 338 -14.67 10.85 19.48
CA LYS A 338 -14.89 9.64 18.65
C LYS A 338 -13.96 9.58 17.43
N LEU A 339 -13.67 10.73 16.80
CA LEU A 339 -12.72 10.80 15.68
C LEU A 339 -11.27 10.57 16.13
N GLN A 340 -10.91 11.03 17.32
CA GLN A 340 -9.58 10.86 17.89
C GLN A 340 -9.36 9.41 18.33
N ASP A 341 -10.34 8.79 19.00
CA ASP A 341 -10.32 7.38 19.36
C ASP A 341 -10.23 6.48 18.13
N MET A 342 -11.00 6.78 17.09
CA MET A 342 -10.94 6.00 15.85
C MET A 342 -9.58 6.15 15.12
N LYS A 343 -8.88 7.29 15.27
CA LYS A 343 -7.49 7.45 14.78
C LYS A 343 -6.52 6.64 15.62
N VAL A 344 -6.65 6.65 16.95
CA VAL A 344 -5.80 5.88 17.87
C VAL A 344 -5.98 4.38 17.66
N ILE A 345 -7.21 3.90 17.46
CA ILE A 345 -7.50 2.48 17.17
C ILE A 345 -6.88 2.05 15.83
N ARG A 346 -6.98 2.87 14.77
CA ARG A 346 -6.33 2.55 13.48
C ARG A 346 -4.80 2.52 13.58
N VAL A 347 -4.20 3.37 14.40
CA VAL A 347 -2.75 3.35 14.64
C VAL A 347 -2.36 2.12 15.47
N ALA A 348 -3.13 1.78 16.50
CA ALA A 348 -2.91 0.58 17.31
C ALA A 348 -3.07 -0.72 16.49
N GLU A 349 -4.04 -0.78 15.56
CA GLU A 349 -4.23 -1.92 14.66
C GLU A 349 -3.08 -2.07 13.65
N LYS A 350 -2.57 -0.95 13.09
CA LYS A 350 -1.37 -0.97 12.24
C LYS A 350 -0.15 -1.46 13.02
N VAL A 351 0.09 -0.93 14.21
CA VAL A 351 1.21 -1.35 15.07
C VAL A 351 1.07 -2.81 15.51
N SER A 352 -0.16 -3.30 15.76
CA SER A 352 -0.44 -4.70 16.11
C SER A 352 -0.21 -5.65 14.92
N SER A 353 -0.61 -5.24 13.72
CA SER A 353 -0.33 -5.96 12.46
C SER A 353 1.16 -6.03 12.18
N ASP A 354 1.87 -4.93 12.34
CA ASP A 354 3.32 -4.85 12.12
C ASP A 354 4.09 -5.66 13.18
N LYS A 355 3.64 -5.67 14.44
CA LYS A 355 4.20 -6.57 15.48
C LYS A 355 3.91 -8.04 15.21
N LYS A 356 2.73 -8.41 14.70
CA LYS A 356 2.41 -9.80 14.35
C LYS A 356 3.23 -10.31 13.17
N THR A 357 3.50 -9.47 12.17
CA THR A 357 4.36 -9.82 11.04
C THR A 357 5.82 -9.92 11.48
N GLN A 358 6.31 -9.02 12.33
CA GLN A 358 7.66 -9.09 12.91
C GLN A 358 7.87 -10.32 13.79
N VAL A 359 6.90 -10.67 14.66
CA VAL A 359 6.98 -11.88 15.50
C VAL A 359 6.92 -13.15 14.63
N LYS A 360 6.11 -13.20 13.56
CA LYS A 360 6.11 -14.33 12.62
C LYS A 360 7.44 -14.48 11.88
N VAL A 361 8.05 -13.38 11.43
CA VAL A 361 9.35 -13.38 10.76
C VAL A 361 10.46 -13.81 11.73
N SER A 362 10.48 -13.29 12.96
CA SER A 362 11.45 -13.70 13.98
C SER A 362 11.26 -15.16 14.40
N LYS A 363 10.03 -15.64 14.51
CA LYS A 363 9.74 -17.05 14.86
C LYS A 363 10.10 -18.01 13.72
N GLN A 364 9.92 -17.60 12.46
CA GLN A 364 10.42 -18.34 11.30
C GLN A 364 11.95 -18.33 11.21
N LEU A 365 12.61 -17.20 11.53
CA LEU A 365 14.06 -17.09 11.51
C LEU A 365 14.69 -17.99 12.59
N VAL A 366 14.16 -17.97 13.80
CA VAL A 366 14.60 -18.85 14.91
C VAL A 366 14.34 -20.33 14.60
N GLN A 367 13.21 -20.67 13.95
CA GLN A 367 12.94 -22.05 13.51
C GLN A 367 13.81 -22.49 12.32
N SER A 368 14.28 -21.58 11.47
CA SER A 368 15.23 -21.89 10.38
C SER A 368 16.67 -22.05 10.89
N VAL A 369 17.06 -21.35 11.95
CA VAL A 369 18.40 -21.45 12.55
C VAL A 369 18.54 -22.73 13.38
N GLN A 370 17.47 -23.22 14.01
CA GLN A 370 17.50 -24.45 14.83
C GLN A 370 17.46 -25.77 14.03
N ARG A 371 17.46 -25.76 12.69
CA ARG A 371 17.25 -26.99 11.89
C ARG A 371 18.36 -27.39 10.93
N GLU A 372 19.51 -26.71 10.91
CA GLU A 372 20.59 -27.09 10.00
C GLU A 372 21.97 -27.20 10.68
N PRO A 373 22.42 -28.40 11.09
CA PRO A 373 23.82 -28.65 11.45
C PRO A 373 24.79 -28.33 10.29
N LYS A 374 24.29 -28.24 9.05
CA LYS A 374 25.06 -27.84 7.87
C LYS A 374 25.46 -26.36 7.87
N LEU A 375 24.63 -25.48 8.44
CA LEU A 375 24.89 -24.04 8.43
C LEU A 375 26.00 -23.68 9.42
N GLU A 376 25.97 -24.29 10.61
CA GLU A 376 27.02 -24.14 11.62
C GLU A 376 28.36 -24.69 11.13
N THR A 377 28.35 -25.84 10.45
CA THR A 377 29.56 -26.40 9.81
C THR A 377 30.13 -25.48 8.73
N LEU A 378 29.27 -24.91 7.87
CA LEU A 378 29.71 -23.94 6.84
C LEU A 378 30.21 -22.63 7.45
N TYR A 379 29.59 -22.17 8.54
CA TYR A 379 30.01 -20.98 9.27
C TYR A 379 31.38 -21.19 9.94
N ARG A 380 31.57 -22.36 10.57
CA ARG A 380 32.85 -22.80 11.14
C ARG A 380 33.96 -22.83 10.08
N LEU A 381 33.76 -23.54 8.97
CA LEU A 381 34.73 -23.62 7.86
C LEU A 381 35.11 -22.24 7.30
N ARG A 382 34.14 -21.31 7.19
CA ARG A 382 34.40 -19.96 6.70
C ARG A 382 35.20 -19.11 7.70
N LEU A 383 34.90 -19.23 8.99
CA LEU A 383 35.62 -18.54 10.05
C LEU A 383 37.04 -19.07 10.20
N GLU A 384 37.24 -20.39 10.16
CA GLU A 384 38.56 -21.02 10.17
C GLU A 384 39.38 -20.61 8.95
N GLY A 385 38.79 -20.65 7.74
CA GLY A 385 39.46 -20.20 6.53
C GLY A 385 39.79 -18.69 6.53
N LEU A 386 39.02 -17.87 7.25
CA LEU A 386 39.34 -16.46 7.46
C LEU A 386 40.49 -16.29 8.47
N ALA A 387 40.45 -17.00 9.59
CA ALA A 387 41.50 -17.01 10.59
C ALA A 387 42.85 -17.44 9.98
N ASP A 388 42.83 -18.47 9.12
CA ASP A 388 44.00 -18.95 8.39
C ASP A 388 44.61 -17.89 7.46
N ARG A 389 43.76 -17.10 6.79
CA ARG A 389 44.22 -15.97 5.96
C ARG A 389 44.80 -14.85 6.81
N LEU A 390 44.33 -14.68 8.05
CA LEU A 390 44.74 -13.60 8.96
C LEU A 390 45.86 -14.00 9.94
N LYS A 391 46.32 -15.25 9.94
CA LYS A 391 47.31 -15.76 10.92
C LYS A 391 48.65 -15.03 10.97
N HIS A 392 49.00 -14.31 9.90
CA HIS A 392 50.22 -13.52 9.82
C HIS A 392 50.15 -12.19 10.60
N ILE A 393 48.97 -11.84 11.12
CA ILE A 393 48.73 -10.61 11.87
C ILE A 393 48.75 -10.94 13.36
N LYS A 394 49.76 -10.42 14.07
CA LYS A 394 49.90 -10.61 15.51
C LYS A 394 48.94 -9.69 16.25
N LEU A 395 48.15 -10.27 17.16
CA LEU A 395 47.38 -9.51 18.14
C LEU A 395 48.26 -9.21 19.36
N PRO A 396 48.03 -8.09 20.07
CA PRO A 396 48.64 -7.85 21.38
C PRO A 396 48.25 -8.96 22.37
N GLU A 397 49.18 -9.42 23.22
CA GLU A 397 48.98 -10.53 24.17
C GLU A 397 47.74 -10.33 25.07
N ASP A 398 47.40 -9.08 25.43
CA ASP A 398 46.22 -8.75 26.24
C ASP A 398 44.86 -8.98 25.54
N ARG A 399 44.84 -9.34 24.24
CA ARG A 399 43.61 -9.48 23.43
C ARG A 399 43.47 -10.85 22.77
N ALA A 400 44.41 -11.76 22.98
CA ALA A 400 44.32 -13.12 22.47
C ALA A 400 43.53 -13.98 23.48
N VAL A 401 42.39 -14.52 23.04
CA VAL A 401 41.57 -15.41 23.85
C VAL A 401 41.85 -16.84 23.37
N GLU A 402 42.59 -17.63 24.15
CA GLU A 402 42.76 -19.06 23.87
C GLU A 402 41.55 -19.84 24.36
N VAL A 403 40.74 -20.34 23.43
CA VAL A 403 39.59 -21.20 23.72
C VAL A 403 39.77 -22.55 23.02
N SER A 404 39.45 -23.64 23.71
CA SER A 404 39.49 -24.99 23.15
C SER A 404 38.58 -25.13 21.91
N PRO A 405 39.02 -25.82 20.83
CA PRO A 405 38.23 -26.06 19.62
C PRO A 405 36.89 -26.75 19.84
N ASP A 406 36.75 -27.51 20.93
CA ASP A 406 35.54 -28.27 21.28
C ASP A 406 34.56 -27.49 22.17
N SER A 407 34.91 -26.25 22.56
CA SER A 407 34.04 -25.38 23.36
C SER A 407 32.92 -24.78 22.51
N GLU A 408 31.72 -24.64 23.08
CA GLU A 408 30.60 -23.93 22.47
C GLU A 408 30.96 -22.46 22.15
N ASP A 409 31.90 -21.88 22.91
CA ASP A 409 32.38 -20.51 22.73
C ASP A 409 33.50 -20.37 21.68
N TYR A 410 33.98 -21.48 21.09
CA TYR A 410 35.09 -21.46 20.13
C TYR A 410 34.81 -20.57 18.91
N LEU A 411 33.62 -20.71 18.31
CA LEU A 411 33.24 -19.93 17.13
C LEU A 411 33.10 -18.43 17.45
N SER A 412 32.61 -18.13 18.64
CA SER A 412 32.49 -16.76 19.13
C SER A 412 33.86 -16.12 19.34
N ALA A 413 34.80 -16.84 19.95
CA ALA A 413 36.18 -16.40 20.16
C ALA A 413 36.97 -16.27 18.84
N LEU A 414 36.81 -17.22 17.91
CA LEU A 414 37.45 -17.18 16.60
C LEU A 414 36.94 -15.99 15.77
N LYS A 415 35.65 -15.68 15.89
CA LYS A 415 35.04 -14.50 15.25
C LYS A 415 35.61 -13.21 15.83
N THR A 416 35.68 -13.06 17.16
CA THR A 416 36.22 -11.85 17.78
C THR A 416 37.70 -11.66 17.43
N GLU A 417 38.47 -12.74 17.37
CA GLU A 417 39.87 -12.71 16.92
C GLU A 417 39.99 -12.22 15.46
N CYS A 418 39.18 -12.77 14.56
CA CYS A 418 39.13 -12.34 13.16
C CYS A 418 38.72 -10.87 13.03
N ASP A 419 37.72 -10.42 13.78
CA ASP A 419 37.23 -9.05 13.76
C ASP A 419 38.32 -8.05 14.20
N LEU A 420 39.07 -8.37 15.27
CA LEU A 420 40.20 -7.57 15.74
C LEU A 420 41.33 -7.50 14.71
N LYS A 421 41.73 -8.64 14.11
CA LYS A 421 42.76 -8.66 13.06
C LYS A 421 42.34 -7.88 11.82
N MET A 422 41.08 -7.97 11.42
CA MET A 422 40.51 -7.18 10.31
C MET A 422 40.47 -5.69 10.63
N GLN A 423 40.25 -5.30 11.88
CA GLN A 423 40.32 -3.90 12.31
C GLN A 423 41.73 -3.34 12.20
N ILE A 424 42.75 -4.12 12.59
CA ILE A 424 44.17 -3.74 12.40
C ILE A 424 44.49 -3.58 10.91
N LEU A 425 44.02 -4.49 10.05
CA LEU A 425 44.19 -4.34 8.60
C LEU A 425 43.56 -3.05 8.09
N ARG A 426 42.32 -2.76 8.49
CA ARG A 426 41.63 -1.54 8.10
C ARG A 426 42.42 -0.30 8.47
N GLN A 427 42.88 -0.19 9.72
CA GLN A 427 43.73 0.92 10.16
C GLN A 427 45.06 1.00 9.39
N ARG A 428 45.66 -0.14 9.04
CA ARG A 428 46.93 -0.17 8.29
C ARG A 428 46.79 0.29 6.84
N PHE A 429 45.60 0.15 6.25
CA PHE A 429 45.29 0.55 4.88
C PHE A 429 44.49 1.85 4.78
N GLU A 430 44.05 2.41 5.90
CA GLU A 430 43.38 3.70 5.95
C GLU A 430 44.30 4.81 5.41
N GLY A 431 43.82 5.56 4.41
CA GLY A 431 44.59 6.62 3.74
C GLY A 431 45.67 6.14 2.75
N LYS A 432 45.76 4.84 2.46
CA LYS A 432 46.69 4.29 1.46
C LYS A 432 45.98 3.90 0.18
N ASP A 433 46.62 4.15 -0.95
CA ASP A 433 46.17 3.69 -2.26
C ASP A 433 46.38 2.16 -2.37
N ILE A 434 45.30 1.42 -2.18
CA ILE A 434 45.29 -0.05 -2.20
C ILE A 434 45.68 -0.57 -3.58
N ASP A 435 45.28 0.11 -4.66
CA ASP A 435 45.55 -0.31 -6.04
C ASP A 435 47.05 -0.18 -6.35
N ALA A 436 47.68 0.90 -5.89
CA ALA A 436 49.13 1.09 -6.02
C ALA A 436 49.93 0.04 -5.24
N ILE A 437 49.45 -0.37 -4.05
CA ILE A 437 50.08 -1.41 -3.24
C ILE A 437 49.91 -2.79 -3.88
N GLN A 438 48.71 -3.09 -4.41
CA GLN A 438 48.42 -4.36 -5.07
C GLN A 438 49.28 -4.54 -6.33
N LYS A 439 49.43 -3.48 -7.13
CA LYS A 439 50.31 -3.46 -8.31
C LYS A 439 51.77 -3.73 -7.96
N ARG A 440 52.30 -3.08 -6.90
CA ARG A 440 53.67 -3.34 -6.41
C ARG A 440 53.85 -4.77 -5.90
N MET A 441 52.82 -5.38 -5.30
CA MET A 441 52.88 -6.78 -4.86
C MET A 441 52.89 -7.75 -6.03
N GLU A 442 52.12 -7.50 -7.08
CA GLU A 442 52.12 -8.31 -8.31
C GLU A 442 53.47 -8.22 -9.03
N GLU A 443 54.01 -7.02 -9.21
CA GLU A 443 55.34 -6.82 -9.81
C GLU A 443 56.47 -7.51 -9.00
N SER A 444 56.37 -7.54 -7.66
CA SER A 444 57.32 -8.23 -6.79
C SER A 444 57.21 -9.75 -6.89
N LYS A 445 55.99 -10.29 -7.06
CA LYS A 445 55.77 -11.73 -7.31
C LYS A 445 56.31 -12.14 -8.67
N GLU A 446 56.07 -11.35 -9.71
CA GLU A 446 56.58 -11.62 -11.07
C GLU A 446 58.11 -11.63 -11.12
N ARG A 447 58.77 -10.73 -10.38
CA ARG A 447 60.24 -10.71 -10.24
C ARG A 447 60.79 -11.95 -9.52
N LYS A 448 60.08 -12.46 -8.49
CA LYS A 448 60.47 -13.69 -7.77
C LYS A 448 60.23 -14.98 -8.56
N THR A 449 59.34 -14.96 -9.55
CA THR A 449 59.10 -16.12 -10.44
C THR A 449 59.99 -16.12 -11.69
N ARG A 450 60.69 -15.01 -11.97
CA ARG A 450 61.56 -14.84 -13.14
C ARG A 450 63.07 -14.86 -12.82
N GLY A 451 63.44 -14.80 -11.54
CA GLY A 451 64.79 -15.13 -11.06
C GLY A 451 64.78 -16.51 -10.45
#